data_AF-A0A7X7Y1E9-F1
#
_entry.id   AF-A0A7X7Y1E9-F1
#
_cell.length_a   1.000
_cell.length_b   1.000
_cell.length_c   1.000
_cell.angle_alpha   90.00
_cell.angle_beta   90.00
_cell.angle_gamma   90.00
#
_symmetry.space_group_name_H-M   'P 1'
#
loop_
_entity.id
_entity.type
_entity.pdbx_description
1 polymer ?
#
loop_
_entity_poly.entity_id
_entity_poly.type
_entity_poly.pdbx_seq_one_letter_code
_entity_poly.pdbx_strand_id
1 'polypeptide(L)'
;MYTEINREIYELETRIRAKEKLAAEKDMLVDELQRKRREHFNLHNDLLKEKADVDKLEGMSFSAIFLSMLGKKEDRLDKEREELLAAELRYKESQELIQELEKKIKDLEGQLVNFEDIKERYNKLIKEKKRLLLGDDSYQGRRLREALEHINELKLDIKEVDEAIYAGDWVLSALNKMEDQLESAKGWATWDILGGGMFVDMAKHSAIDKANQTARDVQHLLKSFNKELSDVGRYTDIKVDISGFATFADFFFDGLFVDWFVKSKINNSLSKVRSVRSEINRILDDLRRNRGELNNQKSSLEKQIEVLLKE
;
A
#
# COMPACT_ATOMS: atom_id res chain seq x y z
N MET A 1 5.56 -40.22 12.18
CA MET A 1 6.65 -39.23 12.01
C MET A 1 6.10 -37.81 12.01
N TYR A 2 5.12 -37.48 11.17
CA TYR A 2 4.52 -36.14 11.13
C TYR A 2 3.72 -35.75 12.38
N THR A 3 3.14 -36.71 13.10
CA THR A 3 2.32 -36.46 14.29
C THR A 3 3.03 -35.64 15.37
N GLU A 4 4.31 -35.93 15.64
CA GLU A 4 5.08 -35.18 16.66
C GLU A 4 5.42 -33.76 16.18
N ILE A 5 5.80 -33.63 14.90
CA ILE A 5 6.08 -32.32 14.27
C ILE A 5 4.81 -31.45 14.27
N ASN A 6 3.65 -32.02 13.93
CA ASN A 6 2.38 -31.29 13.85
C ASN A 6 1.92 -30.84 15.24
N ARG A 7 2.11 -31.71 16.25
CA ARG A 7 1.87 -31.36 17.64
C ARG A 7 2.76 -30.21 18.10
N GLU A 8 4.07 -30.27 17.82
CA GLU A 8 4.99 -29.19 18.20
C GLU A 8 4.68 -27.87 17.46
N ILE A 9 4.31 -27.92 16.17
CA ILE A 9 3.81 -26.76 15.42
C ILE A 9 2.59 -26.15 16.13
N TYR A 10 1.60 -26.97 16.51
CA TYR A 10 0.40 -26.51 17.20
C TYR A 10 0.70 -25.88 18.57
N GLU A 11 1.59 -26.48 19.36
CA GLU A 11 2.05 -25.94 20.64
C GLU A 11 2.75 -24.58 20.45
N LEU A 12 3.61 -24.46 19.43
CA LEU A 12 4.29 -23.21 19.09
C LEU A 12 3.31 -22.13 18.61
N GLU A 13 2.32 -22.46 17.77
CA GLU A 13 1.28 -21.50 17.35
C GLU A 13 0.48 -20.99 18.55
N THR A 14 0.13 -21.87 19.48
CA THR A 14 -0.58 -21.49 20.71
C THR A 14 0.25 -20.51 21.54
N ARG A 15 1.55 -20.76 21.66
CA ARG A 15 2.46 -19.85 22.37
C ARG A 15 2.67 -18.53 21.63
N ILE A 16 2.71 -18.52 20.29
CA ILE A 16 2.78 -17.29 19.48
C ILE A 16 1.54 -16.43 19.72
N ARG A 17 0.34 -17.02 19.69
CA ARG A 17 -0.91 -16.29 19.98
C ARG A 17 -0.95 -15.76 21.41
N ALA A 18 -0.45 -16.53 22.37
CA ALA A 18 -0.32 -16.06 23.75
C ALA A 18 0.63 -14.84 23.85
N LYS A 19 1.77 -14.88 23.15
CA LYS A 19 2.70 -13.74 23.05
C LYS A 19 2.00 -12.50 22.48
N GLU A 20 1.26 -12.66 21.38
CA GLU A 20 0.55 -11.56 20.71
C GLU A 20 -0.51 -10.93 21.63
N LYS A 21 -1.25 -11.76 22.38
CA LYS A 21 -2.20 -11.27 23.38
C LYS A 21 -1.52 -10.46 24.49
N LEU A 22 -0.42 -10.97 25.04
CA LEU A 22 0.35 -10.27 26.08
C LEU A 22 0.97 -8.97 25.57
N ALA A 23 1.45 -8.97 24.33
CA ALA A 23 2.00 -7.76 23.70
C ALA A 23 0.91 -6.70 23.50
N ALA A 24 -0.27 -7.10 23.00
CA ALA A 24 -1.40 -6.19 22.85
C ALA A 24 -1.89 -5.64 24.20
N GLU A 25 -1.91 -6.47 25.25
CA GLU A 25 -2.23 -6.03 26.62
C GLU A 25 -1.22 -5.02 27.14
N LYS A 26 0.08 -5.27 26.94
CA LYS A 26 1.13 -4.32 27.27
C LYS A 26 0.91 -2.98 26.54
N ASP A 27 0.65 -3.01 25.24
CA ASP A 27 0.46 -1.78 24.45
C ASP A 27 -0.72 -0.96 24.97
N MET A 28 -1.83 -1.62 25.33
CA MET A 28 -2.98 -0.95 25.96
C MET A 28 -2.63 -0.29 27.30
N LEU A 29 -1.85 -0.97 28.15
CA LEU A 29 -1.40 -0.42 29.43
C LEU A 29 -0.40 0.73 29.25
N VAL A 30 0.47 0.67 28.24
CA VAL A 30 1.38 1.76 27.90
C VAL A 30 0.60 3.01 27.47
N ASP A 31 -0.43 2.86 26.65
CA ASP A 31 -1.32 3.97 26.26
C ASP A 31 -2.06 4.56 27.47
N GLU A 32 -2.53 3.70 28.38
CA GLU A 32 -3.17 4.13 29.62
C GLU A 32 -2.20 4.89 30.54
N LEU A 33 -0.99 4.37 30.72
CA LEU A 33 0.08 5.02 31.47
C LEU A 33 0.39 6.41 30.91
N GLN A 34 0.45 6.56 29.59
CA GLN A 34 0.65 7.87 28.96
C GLN A 34 -0.50 8.83 29.25
N ARG A 35 -1.76 8.36 29.21
CA ARG A 35 -2.93 9.18 29.61
C ARG A 35 -2.84 9.61 31.07
N LYS A 36 -2.54 8.68 31.98
CA LYS A 36 -2.43 8.95 33.41
C LYS A 36 -1.27 9.88 33.76
N ARG A 37 -0.14 9.77 33.08
CA ARG A 37 0.98 10.73 33.22
C ARG A 37 0.60 12.16 32.82
N ARG A 38 -0.19 12.33 31.74
CA ARG A 38 -0.72 13.66 31.37
C ARG A 38 -1.69 14.21 32.41
N GLU A 39 -2.58 13.37 32.93
CA GLU A 39 -3.49 13.74 34.01
C GLU A 39 -2.74 14.13 35.28
N HIS A 40 -1.74 13.35 35.68
CA HIS A 40 -0.87 13.62 36.81
C HIS A 40 -0.13 14.96 36.69
N PHE A 41 0.35 15.30 35.48
CA PHE A 41 0.96 16.59 35.21
C PHE A 41 -0.02 17.75 35.42
N ASN A 42 -1.29 17.60 35.02
CA ASN A 42 -2.31 18.62 35.27
C ASN A 42 -2.62 18.74 36.77
N LEU A 43 -2.77 17.62 37.47
CA LEU A 43 -2.97 17.60 38.92
C LEU A 43 -1.80 18.24 39.67
N HIS A 44 -0.57 18.06 39.19
CA HIS A 44 0.60 18.74 39.75
C HIS A 44 0.49 20.26 39.62
N ASN A 45 0.08 20.75 38.45
CA ASN A 45 -0.10 22.18 38.23
C ASN A 45 -1.22 22.77 39.08
N ASP A 46 -2.32 22.04 39.26
CA ASP A 46 -3.42 22.49 40.11
C ASP A 46 -2.99 22.50 41.59
N LEU A 47 -2.28 21.46 42.04
CA LEU A 47 -1.68 21.43 43.38
C LEU A 47 -0.76 22.63 43.65
N LEU A 48 0.04 23.05 42.66
CA LEU A 48 0.90 24.23 42.80
C LEU A 48 0.10 25.54 42.91
N LYS A 49 -1.08 25.64 42.27
CA LYS A 49 -1.97 26.81 42.40
C LYS A 49 -2.58 26.86 43.79
N GLU A 50 -3.18 25.75 44.26
CA GLU A 50 -3.80 25.69 45.59
C GLU A 50 -2.77 26.00 46.70
N LYS A 51 -1.52 25.53 46.55
CA LYS A 51 -0.42 25.90 47.46
C LYS A 51 -0.16 27.41 47.47
N ALA A 52 -0.08 28.03 46.29
CA ALA A 52 0.16 29.46 46.16
C ALA A 52 -1.00 30.32 46.71
N ASP A 53 -2.24 29.87 46.57
CA ASP A 53 -3.42 30.57 47.09
C ASP A 53 -3.47 30.53 48.63
N VAL A 54 -3.15 29.38 49.24
CA VAL A 54 -2.95 29.28 50.70
C VAL A 54 -1.80 30.17 51.17
N ASP A 55 -0.62 30.08 50.56
CA ASP A 55 0.56 30.88 50.94
C ASP A 55 0.27 32.40 50.87
N LYS A 56 -0.47 32.83 49.84
CA LYS A 56 -0.88 34.22 49.67
C LYS A 56 -1.80 34.70 50.77
N LEU A 57 -2.77 33.88 51.20
CA LEU A 57 -3.69 34.23 52.29
C LEU A 57 -2.98 34.23 53.65
N GLU A 58 -2.04 33.31 53.88
CA GLU A 58 -1.23 33.26 55.11
C GLU A 58 -0.27 34.47 55.21
N GLY A 59 0.30 34.94 54.09
CA GLY A 59 1.25 36.06 54.04
C GLY A 59 0.67 37.49 54.13
N MET A 60 -0.66 37.68 54.09
CA MET A 60 -1.27 39.03 54.15
C MET A 60 -1.23 39.63 55.57
N SER A 61 -0.53 40.78 55.72
CA SER A 61 -0.35 41.52 56.98
C SER A 61 -1.61 42.21 57.51
N PHE A 62 -1.78 42.21 58.83
CA PHE A 62 -2.90 42.74 59.60
C PHE A 62 -2.91 44.28 59.67
N SER A 63 -3.35 44.96 58.60
CA SER A 63 -3.56 46.42 58.60
C SER A 63 -4.95 46.81 59.16
N ALA A 64 -5.11 48.05 59.65
CA ALA A 64 -6.32 48.50 60.37
C ALA A 64 -7.65 48.44 59.57
N ILE A 65 -7.60 48.42 58.23
CA ILE A 65 -8.79 48.25 57.36
C ILE A 65 -9.25 46.77 57.33
N PHE A 66 -8.36 45.84 57.68
CA PHE A 66 -8.50 44.39 57.54
C PHE A 66 -9.32 43.72 58.65
N LEU A 67 -9.43 44.34 59.82
CA LEU A 67 -10.21 43.86 60.97
C LEU A 67 -11.72 43.71 60.66
N SER A 68 -12.24 44.47 59.70
CA SER A 68 -13.63 44.36 59.22
C SER A 68 -13.87 43.13 58.32
N MET A 69 -12.80 42.47 57.86
CA MET A 69 -12.82 41.29 56.99
C MET A 69 -12.21 40.04 57.64
N LEU A 70 -11.84 40.08 58.93
CA LEU A 70 -11.10 39.02 59.61
C LEU A 70 -11.82 37.65 59.55
N GLY A 71 -13.13 37.61 59.87
CA GLY A 71 -13.92 36.38 59.77
C GLY A 71 -14.04 35.85 58.33
N LYS A 72 -14.14 36.74 57.34
CA LYS A 72 -14.18 36.36 55.91
C LYS A 72 -12.85 35.83 55.39
N LYS A 73 -11.71 36.20 56.01
CA LYS A 73 -10.39 35.64 55.67
C LYS A 73 -10.23 34.24 56.24
N GLU A 74 -10.65 34.04 57.48
CA GLU A 74 -10.53 32.76 58.19
C GLU A 74 -11.38 31.69 57.48
N ASP A 75 -12.65 32.01 57.15
CA ASP A 75 -13.52 31.13 56.36
C ASP A 75 -12.95 30.80 54.96
N ARG A 76 -12.28 31.77 54.32
CA ARG A 76 -11.62 31.54 53.02
C ARG A 76 -10.37 30.68 53.17
N LEU A 77 -9.56 30.92 54.19
CA LEU A 77 -8.34 30.15 54.43
C LEU A 77 -8.66 28.69 54.71
N ASP A 78 -9.73 28.41 55.46
CA ASP A 78 -10.19 27.04 55.72
C ASP A 78 -10.63 26.35 54.42
N LYS A 79 -11.38 27.05 53.56
CA LYS A 79 -11.80 26.53 52.25
C LYS A 79 -10.61 26.21 51.34
N GLU A 80 -9.62 27.10 51.26
CA GLU A 80 -8.43 26.93 50.42
C GLU A 80 -7.53 25.80 50.95
N ARG A 81 -7.51 25.58 52.27
CA ARG A 81 -6.87 24.39 52.88
C ARG A 81 -7.59 23.10 52.53
N GLU A 82 -8.92 23.09 52.49
CA GLU A 82 -9.68 21.92 52.02
C GLU A 82 -9.40 21.62 50.53
N GLU A 83 -9.35 22.66 49.69
CA GLU A 83 -9.03 22.55 48.26
C GLU A 83 -7.60 22.02 48.05
N LEU A 84 -6.62 22.52 48.83
CA LEU A 84 -5.25 22.02 48.84
C LEU A 84 -5.17 20.54 49.26
N LEU A 85 -5.84 20.14 50.34
CA LEU A 85 -5.86 18.74 50.81
C LEU A 85 -6.47 17.82 49.74
N ALA A 86 -7.55 18.26 49.09
CA ALA A 86 -8.17 17.51 48.00
C ALA A 86 -7.23 17.37 46.79
N ALA A 87 -6.49 18.42 46.43
CA ALA A 87 -5.50 18.39 45.35
C ALA A 87 -4.32 17.46 45.69
N GLU A 88 -3.82 17.47 46.93
CA GLU A 88 -2.76 16.57 47.39
C GLU A 88 -3.19 15.10 47.32
N LEU A 89 -4.41 14.80 47.76
CA LEU A 89 -4.96 13.43 47.69
C LEU A 89 -5.03 12.95 46.24
N ARG A 90 -5.62 13.74 45.34
CA ARG A 90 -5.74 13.40 43.91
C ARG A 90 -4.37 13.22 43.25
N TYR A 91 -3.41 14.09 43.56
CA TYR A 91 -2.05 13.99 43.05
C TYR A 91 -1.38 12.67 43.48
N LYS A 92 -1.52 12.32 44.77
CA LYS A 92 -0.96 11.08 45.34
C LYS A 92 -1.63 9.84 44.76
N GLU A 93 -2.96 9.80 44.67
CA GLU A 93 -3.70 8.71 44.04
C GLU A 93 -3.27 8.50 42.59
N SER A 94 -3.12 9.59 41.83
CA SER A 94 -2.63 9.55 40.45
C SER A 94 -1.20 8.99 40.35
N GLN A 95 -0.33 9.35 41.30
CA GLN A 95 1.03 8.82 41.37
C GLN A 95 1.06 7.31 41.67
N GLU A 96 0.22 6.86 42.61
CA GLU A 96 0.08 5.43 42.95
C GLU A 96 -0.41 4.62 41.74
N LEU A 97 -1.41 5.11 41.01
CA LEU A 97 -1.89 4.47 39.78
C LEU A 97 -0.81 4.36 38.69
N ILE A 98 0.01 5.40 38.52
CA ILE A 98 1.15 5.37 37.58
C ILE A 98 2.13 4.27 37.97
N GLN A 99 2.49 4.16 39.25
CA GLN A 99 3.41 3.14 39.75
C GLN A 99 2.84 1.72 39.58
N GLU A 100 1.55 1.52 39.80
CA GLU A 100 0.88 0.25 39.55
C GLU A 100 0.92 -0.15 38.07
N LEU A 101 0.63 0.79 37.16
CA LEU A 101 0.69 0.56 35.72
C LEU A 101 2.11 0.22 35.25
N GLU A 102 3.11 0.97 35.73
CA GLU A 102 4.52 0.70 35.43
C GLU A 102 4.95 -0.69 35.89
N LYS A 103 4.53 -1.10 37.10
CA LYS A 103 4.80 -2.45 37.62
C LYS A 103 4.15 -3.53 36.75
N LYS A 104 2.87 -3.37 36.39
CA LYS A 104 2.16 -4.31 35.50
C LYS A 104 2.84 -4.44 34.14
N ILE A 105 3.24 -3.31 33.53
CA ILE A 105 3.97 -3.31 32.26
C ILE A 105 5.29 -4.08 32.40
N LYS A 106 6.06 -3.83 33.47
CA LYS A 106 7.32 -4.54 33.74
C LYS A 106 7.12 -6.06 33.91
N ASP A 107 6.05 -6.47 34.60
CA ASP A 107 5.71 -7.88 34.78
C ASP A 107 5.36 -8.54 33.42
N LEU A 108 4.63 -7.84 32.55
CA LEU A 108 4.33 -8.30 31.19
C LEU A 108 5.60 -8.36 30.32
N GLU A 109 6.50 -7.39 30.42
CA GLU A 109 7.79 -7.41 29.73
C GLU A 109 8.63 -8.62 30.14
N GLY A 110 8.68 -8.93 31.45
CA GLY A 110 9.36 -10.13 31.95
C GLY A 110 8.75 -11.43 31.42
N GLN A 111 7.42 -11.50 31.28
CA GLN A 111 6.75 -12.64 30.66
C GLN A 111 7.09 -12.79 29.18
N LEU A 112 7.15 -11.68 28.42
CA LEU A 112 7.42 -11.66 26.98
C LEU A 112 8.83 -12.15 26.62
N VAL A 113 9.81 -12.03 27.51
CA VAL A 113 11.17 -12.59 27.33
C VAL A 113 11.14 -14.10 27.10
N ASN A 114 10.20 -14.84 27.72
CA ASN A 114 10.07 -16.29 27.53
C ASN A 114 9.61 -16.71 26.11
N PHE A 115 9.39 -15.74 25.21
CA PHE A 115 8.89 -15.95 23.86
C PHE A 115 9.85 -15.47 22.76
N GLU A 116 11.12 -15.21 23.07
CA GLU A 116 12.09 -14.64 22.13
C GLU A 116 12.38 -15.58 20.93
N ASP A 117 12.57 -16.88 21.18
CA ASP A 117 12.99 -17.85 20.14
C ASP A 117 11.84 -18.62 19.46
N ILE A 118 10.59 -18.37 19.87
CA ILE A 118 9.45 -19.22 19.46
C ILE A 118 9.18 -19.09 17.96
N LYS A 119 9.26 -17.87 17.41
CA LYS A 119 9.04 -17.64 15.96
C LYS A 119 10.12 -18.30 15.11
N GLU A 120 11.37 -18.24 15.55
CA GLU A 120 12.48 -18.87 14.83
C GLU A 120 12.34 -20.40 14.84
N ARG A 121 12.04 -20.99 15.99
CA ARG A 121 11.80 -22.44 16.12
C ARG A 121 10.62 -22.90 15.26
N TYR A 122 9.51 -22.15 15.29
CA TYR A 122 8.35 -22.41 14.44
C TYR A 122 8.72 -22.41 12.95
N ASN A 123 9.44 -21.40 12.48
CA ASN A 123 9.87 -21.30 11.08
C ASN A 123 10.82 -22.44 10.67
N LYS A 124 11.74 -22.83 11.55
CA LYS A 124 12.64 -23.98 11.33
C LYS A 124 11.83 -25.27 11.17
N LEU A 125 10.86 -25.49 12.04
CA LEU A 125 10.04 -26.70 12.05
C LEU A 125 9.12 -26.81 10.82
N ILE A 126 8.51 -25.71 10.40
CA ILE A 126 7.75 -25.63 9.14
C ILE A 126 8.64 -25.95 7.93
N LYS A 127 9.86 -25.40 7.89
CA LYS A 127 10.83 -25.68 6.81
C LYS A 127 11.25 -27.15 6.79
N GLU A 128 11.46 -27.75 7.94
CA GLU A 128 11.79 -29.16 8.07
C GLU A 128 10.63 -30.05 7.60
N LYS A 129 9.40 -29.78 8.06
CA LYS A 129 8.20 -30.51 7.61
C LYS A 129 8.02 -30.45 6.10
N LYS A 130 8.19 -29.25 5.51
CA LYS A 130 8.16 -29.07 4.05
C LYS A 130 9.17 -29.96 3.35
N ARG A 131 10.42 -30.02 3.85
CA ARG A 131 11.48 -30.87 3.28
C ARG A 131 11.11 -32.36 3.32
N LEU A 132 10.53 -32.82 4.43
CA LEU A 132 10.13 -34.21 4.59
C LEU A 132 8.99 -34.59 3.65
N LEU A 133 7.94 -33.76 3.57
CA LEU A 133 6.80 -33.99 2.67
C LEU A 133 7.20 -33.98 1.19
N LEU A 134 8.15 -33.13 0.80
CA LEU A 134 8.65 -33.13 -0.57
C LEU A 134 9.40 -34.41 -0.95
N GLY A 135 10.03 -35.07 0.02
CA GLY A 135 10.85 -36.27 -0.17
C GLY A 135 10.09 -37.59 -0.02
N ASP A 136 8.80 -37.58 0.33
CA ASP A 136 8.00 -38.80 0.48
C ASP A 136 6.84 -38.89 -0.52
N ASP A 137 6.27 -40.09 -0.65
CA ASP A 137 5.09 -40.37 -1.48
C ASP A 137 3.80 -40.39 -0.66
N SER A 138 3.74 -39.62 0.42
CA SER A 138 2.49 -39.43 1.14
C SER A 138 1.48 -38.65 0.28
N TYR A 139 0.19 -38.75 0.63
CA TYR A 139 -0.85 -37.94 0.01
C TYR A 139 -0.58 -36.43 0.17
N GLN A 140 -0.11 -36.02 1.35
CA GLN A 140 0.27 -34.62 1.63
C GLN A 140 1.49 -34.20 0.79
N GLY A 141 2.48 -35.08 0.64
CA GLY A 141 3.66 -34.84 -0.19
C GLY A 141 3.34 -34.65 -1.67
N ARG A 142 2.48 -35.50 -2.24
CA ARG A 142 1.98 -35.34 -3.62
C ARG A 142 1.24 -34.03 -3.82
N ARG A 143 0.27 -33.72 -2.95
CA ARG A 143 -0.48 -32.46 -3.01
C ARG A 143 0.42 -31.22 -2.91
N LEU A 144 1.45 -31.28 -2.06
CA LEU A 144 2.42 -30.20 -1.93
C LEU A 144 3.22 -30.00 -3.24
N ARG A 145 3.64 -31.09 -3.90
CA ARG A 145 4.34 -31.02 -5.19
C ARG A 145 3.44 -30.44 -6.29
N GLU A 146 2.22 -30.97 -6.42
CA GLU A 146 1.22 -30.48 -7.38
C GLU A 146 0.93 -28.99 -7.19
N ALA A 147 0.72 -28.54 -5.94
CA ALA A 147 0.47 -27.13 -5.65
C ALA A 147 1.68 -26.24 -5.96
N LEU A 148 2.91 -26.70 -5.71
CA LEU A 148 4.12 -25.94 -6.03
C LEU A 148 4.39 -25.87 -7.53
N GLU A 149 4.12 -26.94 -8.27
CA GLU A 149 4.20 -26.97 -9.72
C GLU A 149 3.21 -25.97 -10.33
N HIS A 150 1.96 -26.00 -9.89
CA HIS A 150 0.94 -25.04 -10.34
C HIS A 150 1.26 -23.59 -9.96
N ILE A 151 1.87 -23.34 -8.79
CA ILE A 151 2.37 -22.00 -8.44
C ILE A 151 3.46 -21.53 -9.41
N ASN A 152 4.31 -22.44 -9.90
CA ASN A 152 5.34 -22.08 -10.86
C ASN A 152 4.74 -21.78 -12.24
N GLU A 153 3.75 -22.56 -12.69
CA GLU A 153 2.97 -22.27 -13.90
C GLU A 153 2.32 -20.89 -13.82
N LEU A 154 1.58 -20.61 -12.74
CA LEU A 154 0.96 -19.29 -12.52
C LEU A 154 1.97 -18.13 -12.49
N LYS A 155 3.19 -18.35 -12.01
CA LYS A 155 4.25 -17.32 -12.03
C LYS A 155 4.73 -17.03 -13.45
N LEU A 156 4.85 -18.05 -14.29
CA LEU A 156 5.18 -17.87 -15.69
C LEU A 156 4.03 -17.12 -16.38
N ASP A 157 2.78 -17.50 -16.15
CA ASP A 157 1.61 -16.82 -16.72
C ASP A 157 1.55 -15.34 -16.33
N ILE A 158 1.77 -15.03 -15.03
CA ILE A 158 1.80 -13.65 -14.54
C ILE A 158 2.89 -12.85 -15.25
N LYS A 159 4.07 -13.46 -15.46
CA LYS A 159 5.20 -12.82 -16.13
C LYS A 159 4.86 -12.47 -17.58
N GLU A 160 4.30 -13.41 -18.36
CA GLU A 160 3.93 -13.16 -19.76
C GLU A 160 2.85 -12.06 -19.85
N VAL A 161 1.89 -12.06 -18.92
CA VAL A 161 0.86 -11.00 -18.84
C VAL A 161 1.48 -9.63 -18.50
N ASP A 162 2.44 -9.59 -17.59
CA ASP A 162 3.15 -8.35 -17.24
C ASP A 162 3.99 -7.83 -18.42
N GLU A 163 4.64 -8.71 -19.19
CA GLU A 163 5.38 -8.35 -20.42
C GLU A 163 4.43 -7.76 -21.48
N ALA A 164 3.24 -8.34 -21.67
CA ALA A 164 2.21 -7.79 -22.56
C ALA A 164 1.67 -6.43 -22.08
N ILE A 165 1.40 -6.26 -20.78
CA ILE A 165 0.97 -4.98 -20.20
C ILE A 165 2.04 -3.91 -20.45
N TYR A 166 3.30 -4.25 -20.18
CA TYR A 166 4.42 -3.33 -20.38
C TYR A 166 4.53 -2.90 -21.84
N ALA A 167 4.48 -3.83 -22.79
CA ALA A 167 4.51 -3.52 -24.21
C ALA A 167 3.32 -2.64 -24.64
N GLY A 168 2.11 -2.90 -24.14
CA GLY A 168 0.93 -2.09 -24.45
C GLY A 168 1.01 -0.66 -23.89
N ASP A 169 1.54 -0.48 -22.67
CA ASP A 169 1.74 0.85 -22.08
C ASP A 169 2.75 1.70 -22.88
N TRP A 170 3.79 1.07 -23.45
CA TRP A 170 4.69 1.74 -24.40
C TRP A 170 3.99 2.18 -25.68
N VAL A 171 3.12 1.33 -26.23
CA VAL A 171 2.34 1.70 -27.42
C VAL A 171 1.42 2.88 -27.11
N LEU A 172 0.72 2.87 -25.97
CA LEU A 172 -0.14 4.00 -25.56
C LEU A 172 0.65 5.31 -25.47
N SER A 173 1.85 5.26 -24.89
CA SER A 173 2.73 6.42 -24.76
C SER A 173 3.14 6.98 -26.13
N ALA A 174 3.49 6.11 -27.07
CA ALA A 174 3.84 6.49 -28.43
C ALA A 174 2.64 7.04 -29.22
N LEU A 175 1.45 6.45 -29.05
CA LEU A 175 0.21 6.93 -29.67
C LEU A 175 -0.22 8.30 -29.14
N ASN A 176 -0.06 8.57 -27.83
CA ASN A 176 -0.35 9.89 -27.26
C ASN A 176 0.59 10.96 -27.85
N LYS A 177 1.90 10.67 -27.92
CA LYS A 177 2.87 11.56 -28.57
C LYS A 177 2.51 11.82 -30.04
N MET A 178 2.04 10.79 -30.74
CA MET A 178 1.58 10.89 -32.11
C MET A 178 0.31 11.75 -32.24
N GLU A 179 -0.64 11.59 -31.32
CA GLU A 179 -1.85 12.40 -31.24
C GLU A 179 -1.50 13.89 -31.08
N ASP A 180 -0.64 14.23 -30.12
CA ASP A 180 -0.18 15.61 -29.87
C ASP A 180 0.48 16.25 -31.10
N GLN A 181 1.29 15.47 -31.83
CA GLN A 181 1.95 15.90 -33.06
C GLN A 181 0.94 16.15 -34.20
N LEU A 182 -0.06 15.29 -34.34
CA LEU A 182 -1.13 15.44 -35.34
C LEU A 182 -2.05 16.62 -35.00
N GLU A 183 -2.38 16.83 -33.73
CA GLU A 183 -3.18 17.98 -33.27
C GLU A 183 -2.43 19.31 -33.48
N SER A 184 -1.13 19.33 -33.18
CA SER A 184 -0.27 20.48 -33.48
C SER A 184 -0.28 20.78 -34.98
N ALA A 185 -0.07 19.76 -35.83
CA ALA A 185 -0.07 19.90 -37.29
C ALA A 185 -1.41 20.39 -37.86
N LYS A 186 -2.54 19.99 -37.26
CA LYS A 186 -3.88 20.52 -37.58
C LYS A 186 -3.99 22.02 -37.29
N GLY A 187 -3.41 22.50 -36.19
CA GLY A 187 -3.35 23.92 -35.84
C GLY A 187 -2.61 24.77 -36.88
N TRP A 188 -1.45 24.30 -37.36
CA TRP A 188 -0.65 24.96 -38.40
C TRP A 188 -1.31 24.92 -39.79
N ALA A 189 -2.03 23.85 -40.13
CA ALA A 189 -2.75 23.73 -41.40
C ALA A 189 -3.85 24.81 -41.60
N THR A 190 -4.36 25.36 -40.48
CA THR A 190 -5.39 26.41 -40.47
C THR A 190 -4.81 27.81 -40.71
N TRP A 191 -3.51 28.02 -40.44
CA TRP A 191 -2.80 29.29 -40.66
C TRP A 191 -2.40 29.54 -42.14
N ASP A 192 -2.20 28.48 -42.93
CA ASP A 192 -1.87 28.56 -44.37
C ASP A 192 -2.96 29.27 -45.23
N ILE A 193 -4.18 29.44 -44.72
CA ILE A 193 -5.28 30.09 -45.46
C ILE A 193 -5.20 31.63 -45.34
N LEU A 194 -4.39 32.17 -44.42
CA LEU A 194 -4.38 33.61 -44.09
C LEU A 194 -3.10 34.39 -44.45
N GLY A 195 -2.03 33.76 -44.94
CA GLY A 195 -0.86 34.55 -45.35
C GLY A 195 0.31 33.72 -45.85
N GLY A 196 0.56 33.77 -47.16
CA GLY A 196 1.70 33.13 -47.81
C GLY A 196 3.04 33.77 -47.42
N GLY A 197 4.10 32.97 -47.38
CA GLY A 197 5.47 33.44 -47.25
C GLY A 197 6.46 32.32 -47.00
N MET A 198 7.56 32.31 -47.77
CA MET A 198 8.63 31.28 -47.91
C MET A 198 9.36 30.80 -46.63
N PHE A 199 8.89 31.12 -45.41
CA PHE A 199 9.48 30.63 -44.15
C PHE A 199 8.81 29.37 -43.59
N VAL A 200 7.72 28.91 -44.22
CA VAL A 200 6.91 27.77 -43.74
C VAL A 200 7.49 26.41 -44.18
N ASP A 201 8.29 26.35 -45.24
CA ASP A 201 8.70 25.09 -45.87
C ASP A 201 9.75 24.28 -45.08
N MET A 202 10.72 24.95 -44.42
CA MET A 202 11.75 24.28 -43.61
C MET A 202 11.22 23.75 -42.27
N ALA A 203 10.35 24.52 -41.60
CA ALA A 203 9.70 24.08 -40.37
C ALA A 203 8.72 22.92 -40.62
N LYS A 204 8.04 22.90 -41.79
CA LYS A 204 7.19 21.79 -42.24
C LYS A 204 7.98 20.50 -42.47
N HIS A 205 9.16 20.54 -43.10
CA HIS A 205 9.97 19.34 -43.34
C HIS A 205 10.39 18.66 -42.03
N SER A 206 10.92 19.43 -41.07
CA SER A 206 11.32 18.86 -39.77
C SER A 206 10.15 18.26 -38.97
N ALA A 207 8.96 18.86 -39.05
CA ALA A 207 7.77 18.34 -38.39
C ALA A 207 7.26 17.03 -39.02
N ILE A 208 7.26 16.95 -40.36
CA ILE A 208 6.87 15.75 -41.11
C ILE A 208 7.85 14.61 -40.87
N ASP A 209 9.16 14.88 -40.88
CA ASP A 209 10.19 13.86 -40.62
C ASP A 209 10.08 13.29 -39.20
N LYS A 210 9.87 14.15 -38.19
CA LYS A 210 9.64 13.73 -36.79
C LYS A 210 8.40 12.87 -36.66
N ALA A 211 7.33 13.21 -37.36
CA ALA A 211 6.07 12.50 -37.26
C ALA A 211 6.12 11.16 -38.02
N ASN A 212 6.86 11.07 -39.14
CA ASN A 212 7.22 9.81 -39.79
C ASN A 212 8.09 8.91 -38.90
N GLN A 213 9.00 9.49 -38.11
CA GLN A 213 9.77 8.75 -37.11
C GLN A 213 8.86 8.21 -36.00
N THR A 214 8.02 9.04 -35.39
CA THR A 214 7.04 8.60 -34.37
C THR A 214 6.14 7.49 -34.91
N ALA A 215 5.72 7.57 -36.17
CA ALA A 215 4.86 6.56 -36.78
C ALA A 215 5.58 5.20 -36.92
N ARG A 216 6.85 5.21 -37.34
CA ARG A 216 7.69 3.99 -37.35
C ARG A 216 7.87 3.42 -35.94
N ASP A 217 8.08 4.27 -34.94
CA ASP A 217 8.21 3.83 -33.55
C ASP A 217 6.91 3.16 -33.06
N VAL A 218 5.74 3.75 -33.33
CA VAL A 218 4.43 3.16 -33.04
C VAL A 218 4.27 1.81 -33.75
N GLN A 219 4.67 1.71 -35.01
CA GLN A 219 4.62 0.45 -35.76
C GLN A 219 5.46 -0.65 -35.11
N HIS A 220 6.70 -0.33 -34.72
CA HIS A 220 7.57 -1.28 -34.05
C HIS A 220 7.00 -1.72 -32.70
N LEU A 221 6.49 -0.79 -31.90
CA LEU A 221 5.91 -1.08 -30.59
C LEU A 221 4.64 -1.94 -30.70
N LEU A 222 3.78 -1.68 -31.68
CA LEU A 222 2.59 -2.50 -31.93
C LEU A 222 2.94 -3.94 -32.32
N LYS A 223 4.00 -4.14 -33.10
CA LYS A 223 4.49 -5.49 -33.45
C LYS A 223 5.00 -6.22 -32.21
N SER A 224 5.76 -5.54 -31.36
CA SER A 224 6.20 -6.09 -30.09
C SER A 224 5.01 -6.44 -29.20
N PHE A 225 4.05 -5.54 -29.03
CA PHE A 225 2.85 -5.79 -28.25
C PHE A 225 2.04 -6.98 -28.78
N ASN A 226 1.87 -7.10 -30.10
CA ASN A 226 1.19 -8.25 -30.71
C ASN A 226 1.94 -9.57 -30.45
N LYS A 227 3.27 -9.54 -30.43
CA LYS A 227 4.09 -10.70 -30.07
C LYS A 227 3.85 -11.11 -28.61
N GLU A 228 3.94 -10.17 -27.67
CA GLU A 228 3.71 -10.45 -26.25
C GLU A 228 2.27 -10.95 -25.99
N LEU A 229 1.26 -10.40 -26.68
CA LEU A 229 -0.12 -10.92 -26.63
C LEU A 229 -0.23 -12.36 -27.14
N SER A 230 0.53 -12.71 -28.17
CA SER A 230 0.57 -14.07 -28.70
C SER A 230 1.20 -15.05 -27.72
N ASP A 231 2.24 -14.60 -27.00
CA ASP A 231 2.89 -15.40 -25.95
C ASP A 231 1.91 -15.62 -24.78
N VAL A 232 1.14 -14.60 -24.35
CA VAL A 232 0.03 -14.77 -23.39
C VAL A 232 -0.97 -15.83 -23.86
N GLY A 233 -1.47 -15.75 -25.10
CA GLY A 233 -2.46 -16.71 -25.62
C GLY A 233 -1.92 -18.13 -25.86
N ARG A 234 -0.60 -18.32 -25.87
CA ARG A 234 0.06 -19.62 -26.06
C ARG A 234 0.40 -20.32 -24.76
N TYR A 235 0.84 -19.54 -23.78
CA TYR A 235 1.32 -20.07 -22.50
C TYR A 235 0.26 -20.03 -21.40
N THR A 236 -0.77 -19.20 -21.56
CA THR A 236 -1.85 -19.06 -20.57
C THR A 236 -3.19 -19.51 -21.17
N ASP A 237 -4.08 -20.08 -20.36
CA ASP A 237 -5.48 -20.35 -20.73
C ASP A 237 -6.35 -19.08 -20.80
N ILE A 238 -5.72 -17.91 -20.73
CA ILE A 238 -6.40 -16.63 -20.73
C ILE A 238 -6.95 -16.34 -22.12
N LYS A 239 -8.28 -16.30 -22.21
CA LYS A 239 -8.99 -15.85 -23.41
C LYS A 239 -9.01 -14.33 -23.46
N VAL A 240 -7.87 -13.71 -23.75
CA VAL A 240 -7.88 -12.33 -24.24
C VAL A 240 -8.38 -12.40 -25.68
N ASP A 241 -9.46 -11.69 -25.99
CA ASP A 241 -9.93 -11.59 -27.38
C ASP A 241 -8.98 -10.68 -28.17
N ILE A 242 -7.90 -11.29 -28.67
CA ILE A 242 -6.86 -10.67 -29.50
C ILE A 242 -7.23 -10.80 -30.99
N SER A 243 -8.28 -11.54 -31.33
CA SER A 243 -8.64 -11.88 -32.72
C SER A 243 -9.00 -10.64 -33.56
N GLY A 244 -9.66 -9.67 -32.92
CA GLY A 244 -9.92 -8.35 -33.51
C GLY A 244 -8.67 -7.49 -33.66
N PHE A 245 -7.73 -7.58 -32.71
CA PHE A 245 -6.52 -6.77 -32.68
C PHE A 245 -5.50 -7.19 -33.75
N ALA A 246 -5.29 -8.48 -33.98
CA ALA A 246 -4.38 -8.96 -35.02
C ALA A 246 -4.81 -8.49 -36.42
N THR A 247 -6.10 -8.68 -36.74
CA THR A 247 -6.71 -8.20 -37.99
C THR A 247 -6.63 -6.67 -38.13
N PHE A 248 -6.83 -5.96 -37.01
CA PHE A 248 -6.74 -4.51 -36.96
C PHE A 248 -5.31 -3.98 -37.12
N ALA A 249 -4.33 -4.65 -36.48
CA ALA A 249 -2.92 -4.32 -36.58
C ALA A 249 -2.43 -4.52 -38.02
N ASP A 250 -2.81 -5.61 -38.69
CA ASP A 250 -2.50 -5.83 -40.11
C ASP A 250 -3.09 -4.72 -41.00
N PHE A 251 -4.36 -4.35 -40.80
CA PHE A 251 -4.96 -3.20 -41.49
C PHE A 251 -4.26 -1.86 -41.19
N PHE A 252 -3.78 -1.69 -39.96
CA PHE A 252 -3.02 -0.52 -39.52
C PHE A 252 -1.61 -0.48 -40.14
N PHE A 253 -0.95 -1.63 -40.29
CA PHE A 253 0.39 -1.76 -40.86
C PHE A 253 0.41 -1.62 -42.39
N ASP A 254 -0.62 -2.09 -43.10
CA ASP A 254 -0.62 -2.16 -44.57
C ASP A 254 -1.05 -0.88 -45.28
N GLY A 255 -1.93 -0.06 -44.67
CA GLY A 255 -2.64 1.00 -45.41
C GLY A 255 -2.46 2.44 -44.92
N LEU A 256 -1.75 2.65 -43.80
CA LEU A 256 -1.93 3.90 -43.03
C LEU A 256 -0.71 4.80 -42.87
N PHE A 257 0.50 4.25 -42.95
CA PHE A 257 1.71 4.99 -42.59
C PHE A 257 2.24 5.93 -43.68
N VAL A 258 1.82 5.77 -44.94
CA VAL A 258 2.38 6.54 -46.07
C VAL A 258 1.67 7.89 -46.28
N ASP A 259 0.46 8.09 -45.72
CA ASP A 259 -0.47 9.14 -46.16
C ASP A 259 -0.89 10.17 -45.08
N TRP A 260 -0.40 10.06 -43.84
CA TRP A 260 -0.95 10.80 -42.68
C TRP A 260 -0.66 12.28 -42.62
N PHE A 261 0.44 12.71 -43.24
CA PHE A 261 0.86 14.11 -43.25
C PHE A 261 0.43 14.86 -44.50
N VAL A 262 -0.38 14.22 -45.37
CA VAL A 262 -1.07 14.92 -46.44
C VAL A 262 -2.20 15.74 -45.81
N LYS A 263 -2.20 17.06 -46.09
CA LYS A 263 -3.11 18.06 -45.50
C LYS A 263 -4.59 17.67 -45.52
N SER A 264 -5.04 16.87 -46.49
CA SER A 264 -6.43 16.39 -46.62
C SER A 264 -6.80 15.22 -45.69
N LYS A 265 -5.84 14.61 -44.97
CA LYS A 265 -6.03 13.34 -44.25
C LYS A 265 -5.76 13.40 -42.74
N ILE A 266 -5.30 14.53 -42.18
CA ILE A 266 -4.94 14.66 -40.73
C ILE A 266 -6.09 14.28 -39.78
N ASN A 267 -7.33 14.70 -40.06
CA ASN A 267 -8.48 14.34 -39.23
C ASN A 267 -8.75 12.82 -39.23
N ASN A 268 -8.52 12.15 -40.36
CA ASN A 268 -8.67 10.70 -40.48
C ASN A 268 -7.56 9.98 -39.71
N SER A 269 -6.33 10.48 -39.75
CA SER A 269 -5.20 9.96 -38.96
C SER A 269 -5.47 10.06 -37.46
N LEU A 270 -5.94 11.22 -37.00
CA LEU A 270 -6.28 11.47 -35.60
C LEU A 270 -7.38 10.52 -35.10
N SER A 271 -8.45 10.34 -35.89
CA SER A 271 -9.52 9.38 -35.58
C SER A 271 -9.00 7.95 -35.46
N LYS A 272 -8.04 7.56 -36.32
CA LYS A 272 -7.46 6.22 -36.31
C LYS A 272 -6.55 6.00 -35.10
N VAL A 273 -5.67 6.96 -34.78
CA VAL A 273 -4.83 6.92 -33.56
C VAL A 273 -5.71 6.77 -32.30
N ARG A 274 -6.79 7.54 -32.20
CA ARG A 274 -7.75 7.44 -31.08
C ARG A 274 -8.42 6.07 -31.01
N SER A 275 -8.80 5.49 -32.16
CA SER A 275 -9.38 4.14 -32.23
C SER A 275 -8.40 3.07 -31.77
N VAL A 276 -7.14 3.11 -32.24
CA VAL A 276 -6.07 2.19 -31.80
C VAL A 276 -5.90 2.30 -30.29
N ARG A 277 -5.79 3.53 -29.78
CA ARG A 277 -5.59 3.80 -28.36
C ARG A 277 -6.74 3.24 -27.53
N SER A 278 -7.99 3.40 -27.98
CA SER A 278 -9.16 2.84 -27.29
C SER A 278 -9.10 1.31 -27.22
N GLU A 279 -8.70 0.66 -28.32
CA GLU A 279 -8.60 -0.80 -28.38
C GLU A 279 -7.48 -1.34 -27.48
N ILE A 280 -6.32 -0.68 -27.46
CA ILE A 280 -5.22 -1.07 -26.57
C ILE A 280 -5.59 -0.89 -25.11
N ASN A 281 -6.29 0.19 -24.74
CA ASN A 281 -6.77 0.36 -23.38
C ASN A 281 -7.71 -0.79 -22.97
N ARG A 282 -8.64 -1.20 -23.86
CA ARG A 282 -9.51 -2.35 -23.62
C ARG A 282 -8.72 -3.63 -23.35
N ILE A 283 -7.73 -3.92 -24.18
CA ILE A 283 -6.87 -5.11 -24.03
C ILE A 283 -6.07 -5.04 -22.73
N LEU A 284 -5.50 -3.88 -22.39
CA LEU A 284 -4.75 -3.68 -21.15
C LEU A 284 -5.63 -3.87 -19.91
N ASP A 285 -6.88 -3.40 -19.96
CA ASP A 285 -7.83 -3.59 -18.86
C ASP A 285 -8.16 -5.08 -18.67
N ASP A 286 -8.36 -5.83 -19.77
CA ASP A 286 -8.52 -7.28 -19.73
C ASP A 286 -7.28 -7.98 -19.17
N LEU A 287 -6.08 -7.65 -19.64
CA LEU A 287 -4.81 -8.19 -19.12
C LEU A 287 -4.63 -7.92 -17.62
N ARG A 288 -4.93 -6.69 -17.17
CA ARG A 288 -4.84 -6.31 -15.75
C ARG A 288 -5.84 -7.08 -14.89
N ARG A 289 -7.06 -7.31 -15.38
CA ARG A 289 -8.05 -8.16 -14.71
C ARG A 289 -7.54 -9.59 -14.58
N ASN A 290 -7.06 -10.18 -15.68
CA ASN A 290 -6.56 -11.54 -15.70
C ASN A 290 -5.32 -11.72 -14.80
N ARG A 291 -4.41 -10.74 -14.77
CA ARG A 291 -3.30 -10.69 -13.81
C ARG A 291 -3.79 -10.73 -12.37
N GLY A 292 -4.88 -10.00 -12.06
CA GLY A 292 -5.51 -10.03 -10.75
C GLY A 292 -6.04 -11.43 -10.39
N GLU A 293 -6.70 -12.08 -11.34
CA GLU A 293 -7.22 -13.46 -11.18
C GLU A 293 -6.09 -14.48 -10.94
N LEU A 294 -5.03 -14.44 -11.75
CA LEU A 294 -3.85 -15.30 -11.56
C LEU A 294 -3.19 -15.10 -10.19
N ASN A 295 -3.04 -13.84 -9.75
CA ASN A 295 -2.50 -13.55 -8.43
C ASN A 295 -3.39 -14.07 -7.29
N ASN A 296 -4.71 -14.00 -7.46
CA ASN A 296 -5.66 -14.55 -6.49
C ASN A 296 -5.57 -16.09 -6.43
N GLN A 297 -5.46 -16.77 -7.58
CA GLN A 297 -5.26 -18.22 -7.64
C GLN A 297 -3.95 -18.63 -6.97
N LYS A 298 -2.85 -17.94 -7.28
CA LYS A 298 -1.54 -18.15 -6.66
C LYS A 298 -1.60 -17.98 -5.15
N SER A 299 -2.22 -16.90 -4.66
CA SER A 299 -2.38 -16.65 -3.23
C SER A 299 -3.25 -17.71 -2.54
N SER A 300 -4.29 -18.22 -3.21
CA SER A 300 -5.11 -19.33 -2.72
C SER A 300 -4.29 -20.60 -2.54
N LEU A 301 -3.45 -20.96 -3.51
CA LEU A 301 -2.56 -22.12 -3.41
C LEU A 301 -1.49 -21.95 -2.33
N GLU A 302 -0.91 -20.75 -2.20
CA GLU A 302 0.05 -20.45 -1.12
C GLU A 302 -0.59 -20.64 0.27
N LYS A 303 -1.85 -20.21 0.44
CA LYS A 303 -2.61 -20.45 1.68
C LYS A 303 -2.91 -21.94 1.91
N GLN A 304 -3.27 -22.69 0.87
CA GLN A 304 -3.48 -24.13 0.97
C GLN A 304 -2.20 -24.86 1.41
N ILE A 305 -1.04 -24.45 0.88
CA ILE A 305 0.26 -24.98 1.31
C ILE A 305 0.51 -24.64 2.78
N GLU A 306 0.23 -23.41 3.22
CA GLU A 306 0.38 -23.03 4.62
C GLU A 306 -0.45 -23.92 5.55
N VAL A 307 -1.73 -24.17 5.20
CA VAL A 307 -2.62 -25.07 5.95
C VAL A 307 -2.08 -26.50 5.95
N LEU A 308 -1.69 -27.03 4.80
CA LEU A 308 -1.13 -28.38 4.67
C LEU A 308 0.16 -28.55 5.49
N LEU A 309 0.98 -27.50 5.61
CA LEU A 309 2.18 -27.51 6.44
C LEU A 309 1.87 -27.39 7.94
N LYS A 310 0.65 -27.02 8.33
CA LYS A 310 0.21 -27.00 9.73
C LYS A 310 -0.50 -28.28 10.16
N GLU A 311 -1.13 -28.99 9.22
CA GLU A 311 -1.90 -30.24 9.45
C GLU A 311 -1.05 -31.50 9.64
#